data_AF-A0A2N1TVW3-F1
#
_entry.id   AF-A0A2N1TVW3-F1
#
_cell.length_a   1.000
_cell.length_b   1.000
_cell.length_c   1.000
_cell.angle_alpha   90.00
_cell.angle_beta   90.00
_cell.angle_gamma   90.00
#
_symmetry.space_group_name_H-M   'P 1'
#
loop_
_entity.id
_entity.type
_entity.pdbx_description
1 polymer ?
#
loop_
_entity_poly.entity_id
_entity_poly.type
_entity_poly.pdbx_seq_one_letter_code
_entity_poly.pdbx_strand_id
1 'polypeptide(L)'
;MKQREFNMRAGSPRGFTLVEIMIVITIISVLMMLVSFSYVSIRDKIRKTSCMENMRVIYKAATLCQTERSIEGNNLTVKMLHEEGYMRRRPVCPSGGKYWIQGEKDKLRISCQETTDGSDHGFYE
;
A
#
# COMPACT_ATOMS: atom_id res chain seq x y z
N MET A 1 71.41 11.62 9.61
CA MET A 1 70.34 10.84 8.95
C MET A 1 70.28 9.46 9.59
N LYS A 2 69.20 9.11 10.30
CA LYS A 2 69.01 7.78 10.87
C LYS A 2 67.57 7.36 10.62
N GLN A 3 67.35 6.54 9.60
CA GLN A 3 66.03 6.04 9.23
C GLN A 3 65.60 5.02 10.29
N ARG A 4 64.37 5.18 10.82
CA ARG A 4 63.74 4.23 11.73
C ARG A 4 62.89 3.27 10.90
N GLU A 5 63.31 2.01 10.89
CA GLU A 5 62.61 0.89 10.26
C GLU A 5 61.28 0.63 11.00
N PHE A 6 60.14 0.90 10.36
CA PHE A 6 58.83 0.50 10.86
C PHE A 6 58.61 -0.98 10.53
N ASN A 7 58.97 -1.86 11.47
CA ASN A 7 58.73 -3.29 11.36
C ASN A 7 57.25 -3.60 11.66
N MET A 8 56.39 -3.48 10.65
CA MET A 8 55.02 -4.02 10.71
C MET A 8 55.09 -5.54 10.60
N ARG A 9 54.97 -6.22 11.73
CA ARG A 9 54.67 -7.66 11.76
C ARG A 9 53.28 -7.86 11.17
N ALA A 10 53.20 -8.19 9.88
CA ALA A 10 51.98 -8.60 9.23
C ALA A 10 51.50 -9.90 9.88
N GLY A 11 50.48 -9.83 10.73
CA GLY A 11 49.80 -11.00 11.25
C GLY A 11 49.25 -11.82 10.08
N SER A 12 49.45 -13.13 10.12
CA SER A 12 48.93 -14.04 9.10
C SER A 12 47.41 -13.88 8.98
N PRO A 13 46.87 -13.63 7.77
CA PRO A 13 45.42 -13.56 7.60
C PRO A 13 44.84 -14.94 7.93
N ARG A 14 44.10 -15.02 9.04
CA ARG A 14 43.35 -16.21 9.42
C ARG A 14 42.16 -16.31 8.45
N GLY A 15 42.23 -17.25 7.52
CA GLY A 15 41.13 -17.54 6.59
C GLY A 15 39.97 -18.23 7.32
N PHE A 16 38.75 -17.88 6.94
CA PHE A 16 37.54 -18.60 7.33
C PHE A 16 37.62 -20.05 6.85
N THR A 17 37.21 -21.01 7.69
CA THR A 17 37.17 -22.41 7.27
C THR A 17 36.04 -22.64 6.26
N LEU A 18 36.20 -23.58 5.32
CA LEU A 18 35.14 -23.92 4.34
C LEU A 18 33.83 -24.29 5.05
N VAL A 19 33.94 -24.99 6.19
CA VAL A 19 32.81 -25.41 7.02
C VAL A 19 32.04 -24.21 7.59
N GLU A 20 32.74 -23.15 7.96
CA GLU A 20 32.12 -21.94 8.52
C GLU A 20 31.24 -21.23 7.49
N ILE A 21 31.72 -21.13 6.24
CA ILE A 21 30.92 -20.57 5.14
C ILE A 21 29.73 -21.50 4.80
N MET A 22 29.90 -22.82 4.85
CA MET A 22 28.82 -23.77 4.59
C MET A 22 27.66 -23.60 5.60
N ILE A 23 27.95 -23.54 6.89
CA ILE A 23 26.91 -23.38 7.91
C ILE A 23 26.19 -22.03 7.74
N VAL A 24 26.93 -20.96 7.45
CA VAL A 24 26.37 -19.62 7.25
C VAL A 24 25.39 -19.58 6.07
N ILE A 25 25.77 -20.11 4.90
CA ILE A 25 24.86 -20.11 3.73
C ILE A 25 23.63 -20.99 3.97
N THR A 26 23.78 -22.06 4.76
CA THR A 26 22.67 -22.96 5.12
C THR A 26 21.66 -22.25 6.02
N ILE A 27 22.11 -21.43 6.97
CA ILE A 27 21.22 -20.65 7.83
C ILE A 27 20.54 -19.54 7.02
N ILE A 28 21.28 -18.83 6.16
CA ILE A 28 20.73 -17.75 5.32
C ILE A 28 19.64 -18.28 4.38
N SER A 29 19.83 -19.46 3.77
CA SER A 29 18.84 -20.03 2.84
C SER A 29 17.51 -20.37 3.53
N VAL A 30 17.57 -20.94 4.73
CA VAL A 30 16.38 -21.26 5.54
C VAL A 30 15.64 -19.98 5.93
N LEU A 31 16.36 -18.94 6.37
CA LEU A 31 15.74 -17.65 6.72
C LEU A 31 15.06 -16.99 5.51
N MET A 32 15.71 -17.00 4.34
CA MET A 32 15.14 -16.41 3.12
C MET A 32 13.88 -17.14 2.63
N MET A 33 13.83 -18.46 2.79
CA MET A 33 12.65 -19.26 2.45
C MET A 33 11.44 -18.84 3.28
N LEU A 34 11.60 -18.65 4.60
CA LEU A 34 10.51 -18.24 5.49
C LEU A 34 10.01 -16.82 5.20
N VAL A 35 10.91 -15.88 4.88
CA VAL A 35 10.56 -14.49 4.56
C VAL A 35 9.69 -14.39 3.30
N SER A 36 9.96 -15.22 2.30
CA SER A 36 9.31 -15.13 0.98
C SER A 36 7.81 -15.43 1.02
N PHE A 37 7.36 -16.41 1.81
CA PHE A 37 5.95 -16.83 1.85
C PHE A 37 5.01 -15.82 2.52
N SER A 38 5.51 -14.98 3.42
CA SER A 38 4.65 -14.07 4.19
C SER A 38 4.20 -12.82 3.41
N TYR A 39 5.00 -12.37 2.44
CA TYR A 39 4.86 -11.03 1.88
C TYR A 39 3.64 -10.83 0.95
N VAL A 40 3.18 -11.91 0.29
CA VAL A 40 2.13 -11.80 -0.76
C VAL A 40 0.76 -11.49 -0.16
N SER A 41 0.34 -12.22 0.88
CA SER A 41 -1.02 -12.09 1.46
C SER A 41 -1.26 -10.76 2.19
N ILE A 42 -0.19 -10.15 2.72
CA ILE A 42 -0.26 -8.88 3.44
C ILE A 42 -0.56 -7.73 2.47
N ARG A 43 0.03 -7.75 1.27
CA ARG A 43 -0.21 -6.69 0.27
C ARG A 43 -1.66 -6.63 -0.17
N ASP A 44 -2.30 -7.78 -0.37
CA ASP A 44 -3.72 -7.83 -0.77
C ASP A 44 -4.65 -7.30 0.32
N LYS A 45 -4.38 -7.64 1.58
CA LYS A 45 -5.11 -7.08 2.72
C LYS A 45 -4.93 -5.56 2.79
N ILE A 46 -3.71 -5.06 2.66
CA ILE A 46 -3.42 -3.62 2.67
C ILE A 46 -4.17 -2.90 1.54
N ARG A 47 -4.16 -3.46 0.32
CA ARG A 47 -4.88 -2.90 -0.84
C ARG A 47 -6.38 -2.81 -0.57
N LYS A 48 -6.99 -3.89 -0.08
CA LYS A 48 -8.42 -3.93 0.26
C LYS A 48 -8.78 -2.92 1.37
N THR A 49 -8.02 -2.92 2.47
CA THR A 49 -8.25 -1.99 3.59
C THR A 49 -8.09 -0.53 3.16
N SER A 50 -7.07 -0.20 2.36
CA SER A 50 -6.86 1.16 1.84
C SER A 50 -7.99 1.58 0.90
N CYS A 51 -8.48 0.65 0.06
CA CYS A 51 -9.61 0.92 -0.82
C CYS A 51 -10.89 1.16 -0.01
N MET A 52 -11.15 0.39 1.04
CA MET A 52 -12.29 0.58 1.94
C MET A 52 -12.27 1.95 2.62
N GLU A 53 -11.10 2.37 3.12
CA GLU A 53 -10.98 3.69 3.75
C GLU A 53 -11.19 4.83 2.75
N ASN A 54 -10.67 4.70 1.52
CA ASN A 54 -10.96 5.64 0.45
C ASN A 54 -12.46 5.75 0.17
N MET A 55 -13.18 4.63 0.07
CA MET A 55 -14.64 4.62 -0.13
C MET A 55 -15.38 5.29 1.02
N ARG A 56 -14.92 5.08 2.26
CA ARG A 56 -15.47 5.75 3.45
C ARG A 56 -15.28 7.27 3.41
N VAL A 57 -14.11 7.75 2.97
CA VAL A 57 -13.86 9.20 2.81
C VAL A 57 -14.76 9.79 1.72
N ILE A 58 -14.93 9.08 0.59
CA ILE A 58 -15.85 9.50 -0.48
C ILE A 58 -17.29 9.55 0.03
N TYR A 59 -17.74 8.53 0.78
CA TYR A 59 -19.07 8.51 1.37
C TYR A 59 -19.31 9.73 2.25
N LYS A 60 -18.40 10.03 3.18
CA LYS A 60 -18.52 11.21 4.05
C LYS A 60 -18.59 12.51 3.26
N ALA A 61 -17.74 12.67 2.25
CA ALA A 61 -17.77 13.85 1.38
C ALA A 61 -19.09 13.95 0.59
N ALA A 62 -19.60 12.81 0.11
CA ALA A 62 -20.85 12.71 -0.62
C ALA A 62 -22.07 13.04 0.26
N THR A 63 -22.09 12.56 1.50
CA THR A 63 -23.12 12.89 2.50
C THR A 63 -23.10 14.37 2.82
N LEU A 64 -21.92 14.94 3.11
CA LEU A 64 -21.77 16.37 3.42
C LEU A 64 -22.27 17.26 2.27
N CYS A 65 -21.88 16.93 1.04
CA CYS A 65 -22.34 17.67 -0.15
C CYS A 65 -23.86 17.64 -0.32
N GLN A 66 -24.51 16.50 -0.04
CA GLN A 66 -25.96 16.39 -0.10
C GLN A 66 -26.66 17.17 1.02
N THR A 67 -26.10 17.17 2.24
CA THR A 67 -26.62 17.96 3.36
C THR A 67 -26.52 19.46 3.08
N GLU A 68 -25.43 19.94 2.49
CA GLU A 68 -25.23 21.37 2.23
C GLU A 68 -26.00 21.89 1.02
N ARG A 69 -26.08 21.11 -0.07
CA ARG A 69 -26.55 21.61 -1.38
C ARG A 69 -27.89 21.04 -1.84
N SER A 70 -28.50 20.12 -1.06
CA SER A 70 -29.75 19.42 -1.40
C SER A 70 -29.75 18.86 -2.83
N ILE A 71 -28.59 18.39 -3.29
CA ILE A 71 -28.44 17.77 -4.60
C ILE A 71 -28.93 16.32 -4.51
N GLU A 72 -29.80 15.91 -5.42
CA GLU A 72 -30.21 14.51 -5.55
C GLU A 72 -29.03 13.68 -6.10
N GLY A 73 -28.74 12.54 -5.45
CA GLY A 73 -27.51 11.77 -5.63
C GLY A 73 -27.21 11.27 -7.06
N ASN A 74 -28.16 11.37 -7.98
CA ASN A 74 -28.03 10.91 -9.37
C ASN A 74 -27.01 11.68 -10.23
N ASN A 75 -26.55 12.87 -9.80
CA ASN A 75 -25.46 13.60 -10.47
C ASN A 75 -24.13 13.58 -9.71
N LEU A 76 -24.08 12.90 -8.56
CA LEU A 76 -22.95 13.04 -7.64
C LEU A 76 -21.75 12.23 -8.15
N THR A 77 -20.75 12.93 -8.65
CA THR A 77 -19.52 12.31 -9.16
C THR A 77 -18.35 12.64 -8.25
N VAL A 78 -17.41 11.70 -8.10
CA VAL A 78 -16.15 11.90 -7.35
C VAL A 78 -15.38 13.13 -7.86
N LYS A 79 -15.49 13.44 -9.16
CA LYS A 79 -14.93 14.64 -9.78
C LYS A 79 -15.56 15.92 -9.24
N MET A 80 -16.89 15.99 -9.16
CA MET A 80 -17.61 17.15 -8.61
C MET A 80 -17.25 17.37 -7.15
N LEU A 81 -17.21 16.32 -6.33
CA LEU A 81 -16.83 16.43 -4.92
C LEU A 81 -15.42 17.01 -4.71
N HIS A 82 -14.51 16.76 -5.64
CA HIS A 82 -13.17 17.35 -5.62
C HIS A 82 -13.17 18.81 -6.08
N GLU A 83 -13.90 19.13 -7.16
CA GLU A 83 -13.99 20.48 -7.71
C GLU A 83 -14.70 21.45 -6.76
N GLU A 84 -15.69 20.96 -6.03
CA GLU A 84 -16.45 21.70 -5.02
C GLU A 84 -15.73 21.79 -3.67
N GLY A 85 -14.55 21.20 -3.52
CA GLY A 85 -13.71 21.36 -2.33
C GLY A 85 -14.06 20.44 -1.15
N TYR A 86 -15.02 19.52 -1.29
CA TYR A 86 -15.33 18.52 -0.24
C TYR A 86 -14.22 17.48 -0.04
N MET A 87 -13.29 17.36 -1.01
CA MET A 87 -12.11 16.50 -0.90
C MET A 87 -10.83 17.25 -1.28
N ARG A 88 -9.82 17.19 -0.41
CA ARG A 88 -8.50 17.81 -0.65
C ARG A 88 -7.71 17.17 -1.80
N ARG A 89 -7.88 15.87 -2.01
CA ARG A 89 -7.23 15.10 -3.06
C ARG A 89 -8.18 14.02 -3.54
N ARG A 90 -8.14 13.69 -4.83
CA ARG A 90 -8.90 12.57 -5.37
C ARG A 90 -8.27 11.24 -4.89
N PRO A 91 -9.02 10.38 -4.19
CA PRO A 91 -8.52 9.08 -3.79
C PRO A 91 -8.28 8.21 -5.03
N VAL A 92 -7.17 7.47 -5.01
CA VAL A 92 -6.80 6.51 -6.05
C VAL A 92 -6.83 5.12 -5.43
N CYS A 93 -7.49 4.17 -6.09
CA CYS A 93 -7.47 2.79 -5.65
C CYS A 93 -6.06 2.21 -5.83
N PRO A 94 -5.48 1.56 -4.81
CA PRO A 94 -4.14 0.95 -4.93
C PRO A 94 -4.08 -0.22 -5.93
N SER A 95 -5.25 -0.76 -6.31
CA SER A 95 -5.42 -1.76 -7.38
C SER A 95 -5.91 -1.12 -8.69
N GLY A 96 -5.76 0.19 -8.88
CA GLY A 96 -6.08 0.89 -10.13
C GLY A 96 -7.56 1.03 -10.46
N GLY A 97 -8.47 0.59 -9.59
CA GLY A 97 -9.92 0.71 -9.79
C GLY A 97 -10.45 2.15 -9.73
N LYS A 98 -11.64 2.34 -10.32
CA LYS A 98 -12.39 3.61 -10.28
C LYS A 98 -13.53 3.55 -9.28
N TYR A 99 -13.80 4.68 -8.65
CA TYR A 99 -14.88 4.83 -7.69
C TYR A 99 -16.15 5.36 -8.36
N TRP A 100 -17.27 4.75 -8.01
CA TRP A 100 -18.60 5.10 -8.49
C TRP A 100 -19.51 5.34 -7.29
N ILE A 101 -20.33 6.38 -7.38
CA ILE A 101 -21.32 6.73 -6.37
C ILE A 101 -22.69 6.41 -6.95
N GLN A 102 -23.51 5.68 -6.20
CA GLN A 102 -24.88 5.31 -6.57
C GLN A 102 -25.81 5.63 -5.40
N GLY A 103 -27.09 5.89 -5.71
CA GLY A 103 -28.11 6.12 -4.71
C GLY A 103 -28.40 7.60 -4.43
N GLU A 104 -29.38 7.85 -3.57
CA GLU A 104 -29.95 9.18 -3.32
C GLU A 104 -30.10 9.44 -1.82
N LYS A 105 -29.72 10.66 -1.39
CA LYS A 105 -29.81 11.22 -0.03
C LYS A 105 -29.20 10.31 1.05
N ASP A 106 -30.01 9.42 1.58
CA ASP A 106 -29.73 8.59 2.76
C ASP A 106 -29.24 7.18 2.40
N LYS A 107 -29.35 6.76 1.13
CA LYS A 107 -28.93 5.44 0.65
C LYS A 107 -27.78 5.54 -0.35
N LEU A 108 -26.69 6.19 0.06
CA LEU A 108 -25.49 6.28 -0.76
C LEU A 108 -24.73 4.95 -0.75
N ARG A 109 -24.32 4.51 -1.94
CA ARG A 109 -23.49 3.34 -2.14
C ARG A 109 -22.28 3.71 -2.97
N ILE A 110 -21.09 3.54 -2.40
CA ILE A 110 -19.81 3.80 -3.07
C ILE A 110 -19.24 2.45 -3.46
N SER A 111 -19.00 2.24 -4.74
CA SER A 111 -18.38 1.02 -5.24
C SER A 111 -17.03 1.31 -5.88
N CYS A 112 -16.12 0.35 -5.80
CA CYS A 112 -14.86 0.37 -6.53
C CYS A 112 -14.89 -0.71 -7.61
N GLN A 113 -14.93 -0.30 -8.88
CA GLN A 113 -14.98 -1.21 -10.04
C GLN A 113 -13.72 -1.06 -10.91
N GLU A 114 -13.54 -1.97 -11.87
CA GLU A 114 -12.42 -1.93 -12.84
C GLU A 114 -11.02 -2.02 -12.21
N THR A 115 -10.83 -2.86 -11.19
CA THR A 115 -9.49 -3.08 -10.61
C THR A 115 -8.57 -3.82 -11.58
N THR A 116 -7.31 -3.39 -11.69
CA THR A 116 -6.32 -4.00 -12.58
C THR A 116 -5.90 -5.39 -12.13
N ASP A 117 -6.03 -5.68 -10.83
CA ASP A 117 -5.74 -6.98 -10.24
C ASP A 117 -6.94 -7.97 -10.39
N GLY A 118 -8.08 -7.55 -10.96
CA GLY A 118 -9.31 -8.36 -11.05
C GLY A 118 -9.99 -8.63 -9.71
N SER A 119 -9.53 -7.98 -8.63
CA SER A 119 -10.06 -8.11 -7.28
C SER A 119 -11.31 -7.25 -7.09
N ASP A 120 -12.44 -7.87 -6.73
CA ASP A 120 -13.61 -7.12 -6.30
C ASP A 120 -13.39 -6.57 -4.88
N HIS A 121 -13.47 -5.25 -4.77
CA HIS A 121 -13.34 -4.53 -3.50
C HIS A 121 -14.71 -4.19 -2.88
N GLY A 122 -15.79 -4.60 -3.54
CA GLY A 122 -17.15 -4.49 -3.05
C GLY A 122 -17.68 -3.07 -3.05
N PHE A 123 -18.52 -2.79 -2.06
CA PHE A 123 -19.18 -1.51 -1.89
C PHE A 123 -19.22 -1.10 -0.41
N TYR A 124 -19.35 0.20 -0.21
CA TYR A 124 -19.55 0.84 1.09
C TYR A 124 -20.90 1.55 1.07
N GLU A 125 -21.72 1.34 2.11
CA GLU A 125 -23.07 1.90 2.31
C GLU A 125 -23.17 2.65 3.66
#